data_AF-W9B3B4-F1
#
_entry.id   AF-W9B3B4-F1
#
_cell.length_a   1.000
_cell.length_b   1.000
_cell.length_c   1.000
_cell.angle_alpha   90.00
_cell.angle_beta   90.00
_cell.angle_gamma   90.00
#
_symmetry.space_group_name_H-M   'P 1'
#
loop_
_entity.id
_entity.type
_entity.pdbx_description
1 polymer ?
#
loop_
_entity_poly.entity_id
_entity_poly.type
_entity_poly.pdbx_seq_one_letter_code
_entity_poly.pdbx_strand_id
1 'polypeptide(L)'
;MSAIVVTFFHRPADQTAFDAWAGELAAVARAAPGFVDAAVSVHTDPRLQLAVSATFGTEGQLHAWLDSAAHAAVLRDGRARGLHRASSDLVVVEGECTPPGVAVFRHPVSVGREADFIAAQGDLTTASAGFSGYEGTVVFPGTGPGGEWLTLIRFRTENLLSGWLKSPQRIAALPSLRSALDHDFSTFSHTTPLGTTVRFENGKTEMTPSWKTAMLVLMVLYPTVMLLARFLGPVLDRFGAEPWLAMWLSQVASVSLMQWVLMPFAVARTRRWLDPVAGRSRAISVRGAAAVCAVYAVTLTVFASITWLQFWDYPG
;
A
#
# COMPACT_ATOMS: atom_id res chain seq x y z
N MET A 1 -13.87 2.99 8.81
CA MET A 1 -12.43 3.10 8.57
C MET A 1 -12.10 4.57 8.63
N SER A 2 -11.12 4.95 9.44
CA SER A 2 -10.76 6.36 9.59
C SER A 2 -10.14 6.89 8.30
N ALA A 3 -10.28 8.18 8.04
CA ALA A 3 -9.73 8.84 6.87
C ALA A 3 -8.96 10.08 7.31
N ILE A 4 -7.76 10.25 6.77
CA ILE A 4 -6.83 11.32 7.09
C ILE A 4 -6.66 12.17 5.84
N VAL A 5 -6.77 13.49 5.97
CA VAL A 5 -6.38 14.43 4.92
C VAL A 5 -5.14 15.18 5.35
N VAL A 6 -4.19 15.31 4.44
CA VAL A 6 -2.94 16.05 4.62
C VAL A 6 -2.89 17.19 3.61
N THR A 7 -2.83 18.42 4.11
CA THR A 7 -2.71 19.64 3.30
C THR A 7 -1.31 20.20 3.45
N PHE A 8 -0.57 20.29 2.34
CA PHE A 8 0.82 20.75 2.32
C PHE A 8 0.91 22.25 2.08
N PHE A 9 1.87 22.91 2.71
CA PHE A 9 2.07 24.35 2.63
C PHE A 9 3.51 24.69 2.24
N HIS A 10 3.69 25.81 1.54
CA HIS A 10 4.99 26.44 1.42
C HIS A 10 5.41 26.99 2.78
N ARG A 11 6.70 26.93 3.09
CA ARG A 11 7.22 27.47 4.34
C ARG A 11 6.97 28.98 4.38
N PRO A 12 6.19 29.49 5.35
CA PRO A 12 5.90 30.91 5.47
C PRO A 12 7.09 31.64 6.13
N ALA A 13 7.13 32.97 5.96
CA ALA A 13 8.14 33.81 6.60
C ALA A 13 7.91 33.93 8.12
N ASP A 14 6.64 33.92 8.56
CA ASP A 14 6.24 33.95 9.96
C ASP A 14 5.64 32.60 10.37
N GLN A 15 6.38 31.84 11.15
CA GLN A 15 5.99 30.51 11.61
C GLN A 15 4.98 30.57 12.76
N THR A 16 5.03 31.61 13.59
CA THR A 16 4.07 31.81 14.68
C THR A 16 2.67 32.10 14.12
N ALA A 17 2.62 32.90 13.05
CA ALA A 17 1.37 33.16 12.33
C ALA A 17 0.80 31.88 11.68
N PHE A 18 1.67 30.98 11.21
CA PHE A 18 1.24 29.69 10.69
C PHE A 18 0.64 28.79 11.77
N ASP A 19 1.30 28.66 12.94
CA ASP A 19 0.79 27.82 14.03
C ASP A 19 -0.55 28.33 14.57
N ALA A 20 -0.68 29.66 14.71
CA ALA A 20 -1.95 30.29 15.10
C ALA A 20 -3.07 29.97 14.08
N TRP A 21 -2.80 30.17 12.79
CA TRP A 21 -3.74 29.85 11.72
C TRP A 21 -4.05 28.34 11.63
N ALA A 22 -3.07 27.47 11.82
CA ALA A 22 -3.27 26.03 11.84
C ALA A 22 -4.16 25.60 13.02
N GLY A 23 -4.05 26.31 14.16
CA GLY A 23 -4.98 26.19 15.28
C GLY A 23 -6.43 26.57 14.93
N GLU A 24 -6.62 27.64 14.15
CA GLU A 24 -7.94 28.04 13.61
C GLU A 24 -8.49 26.95 12.68
N LEU A 25 -7.68 26.41 11.76
CA LEU A 25 -8.06 25.32 10.87
C LEU A 25 -8.43 24.05 11.66
N ALA A 26 -7.65 23.70 12.67
CA ALA A 26 -7.94 22.56 13.55
C ALA A 26 -9.21 22.77 14.38
N ALA A 27 -9.53 24.01 14.78
CA ALA A 27 -10.79 24.32 15.46
C ALA A 27 -12.00 24.14 14.52
N VAL A 28 -11.87 24.56 13.25
CA VAL A 28 -12.88 24.31 12.22
C VAL A 28 -13.08 22.80 11.97
N ALA A 29 -12.00 22.03 11.92
CA ALA A 29 -12.06 20.57 11.82
C ALA A 29 -12.76 19.94 13.04
N ARG A 30 -12.41 20.39 14.26
CA ARG A 30 -12.99 19.87 15.51
C ARG A 30 -14.50 20.10 15.64
N ALA A 31 -15.01 21.18 15.05
CA ALA A 31 -16.43 21.47 15.03
C ALA A 31 -17.22 20.60 14.02
N ALA A 32 -16.55 19.91 13.11
CA ALA A 32 -17.19 19.12 12.07
C ALA A 32 -17.57 17.70 12.57
N PRO A 33 -18.69 17.13 12.08
CA PRO A 33 -19.12 15.79 12.47
C PRO A 33 -18.08 14.72 12.13
N GLY A 34 -17.79 13.84 13.09
CA GLY A 34 -16.87 12.72 12.89
C GLY A 34 -15.39 13.07 12.97
N PHE A 35 -15.03 14.26 13.45
CA PHE A 35 -13.66 14.61 13.79
C PHE A 35 -13.07 13.62 14.80
N VAL A 36 -11.82 13.21 14.54
CA VAL A 36 -11.04 12.32 15.41
C VAL A 36 -9.83 13.08 15.94
N ASP A 37 -9.04 13.68 15.04
CA ASP A 37 -7.78 14.33 15.41
C ASP A 37 -7.35 15.38 14.38
N ALA A 38 -6.48 16.31 14.77
CA ALA A 38 -5.79 17.20 13.85
C ALA A 38 -4.40 17.53 14.39
N ALA A 39 -3.40 17.47 13.52
CA ALA A 39 -2.02 17.72 13.88
C ALA A 39 -1.35 18.66 12.89
N VAL A 40 -0.42 19.47 13.41
CA VAL A 40 0.52 20.25 12.61
C VAL A 40 1.80 19.45 12.46
N SER A 41 2.36 19.41 11.26
CA SER A 41 3.60 18.69 11.05
C SER A 41 4.76 19.30 11.83
N VAL A 42 5.75 18.48 12.16
CA VAL A 42 7.03 18.95 12.65
C VAL A 42 7.66 19.87 11.61
N HIS A 43 7.98 21.07 12.06
CA HIS A 43 8.51 22.14 11.21
C HIS A 43 9.78 22.77 11.79
N THR A 44 10.31 22.21 12.89
CA THR A 44 11.58 22.59 13.51
C THR A 44 12.78 22.18 12.66
N ASP A 45 12.68 21.08 11.91
CA ASP A 45 13.69 20.68 10.94
C ASP A 45 13.38 21.29 9.56
N PRO A 46 14.29 22.09 8.97
CA PRO A 46 14.06 22.73 7.68
C PRO A 46 13.90 21.74 6.51
N ARG A 47 14.38 20.50 6.66
CA ARG A 47 14.33 19.45 5.64
C ARG A 47 12.93 18.84 5.49
N LEU A 48 12.11 18.91 6.55
CA LEU A 48 10.75 18.40 6.54
C LEU A 48 9.79 19.44 5.95
N GLN A 49 8.81 18.96 5.19
CA GLN A 49 7.75 19.79 4.63
C GLN A 49 6.73 20.18 5.68
N LEU A 50 6.14 21.36 5.47
CA LEU A 50 5.09 21.89 6.31
C LEU A 50 3.74 21.37 5.83
N ALA A 51 2.93 20.82 6.74
CA ALA A 51 1.58 20.39 6.45
C ALA A 51 0.69 20.44 7.70
N VAL A 52 -0.63 20.41 7.47
CA VAL A 52 -1.64 20.19 8.49
C VAL A 52 -2.42 18.93 8.14
N SER A 53 -2.65 18.06 9.11
CA SER A 53 -3.50 16.89 8.98
C SER A 53 -4.80 17.04 9.75
N ALA A 54 -5.86 16.43 9.22
CA ALA A 54 -7.13 16.25 9.92
C ALA A 54 -7.64 14.82 9.68
N THR A 55 -8.05 14.15 10.75
CA THR A 55 -8.52 12.77 10.75
C THR A 55 -9.99 12.73 11.11
N PHE A 56 -10.77 11.95 10.36
CA PHE A 56 -12.20 11.75 10.55
C PHE A 56 -12.53 10.25 10.64
N GLY A 57 -13.65 9.92 11.28
CA GLY A 57 -14.09 8.53 11.46
C GLY A 57 -14.49 7.83 10.16
N THR A 58 -14.80 8.58 9.10
CA THR A 58 -15.15 8.06 7.77
C THR A 58 -14.68 8.99 6.65
N GLU A 59 -14.41 8.42 5.47
CA GLU A 59 -14.06 9.18 4.25
C GLU A 59 -15.15 10.19 3.86
N GLY A 60 -16.43 9.84 4.00
CA GLY A 60 -17.55 10.73 3.66
C GLY A 60 -17.62 11.98 4.55
N GLN A 61 -17.34 11.85 5.85
CA GLN A 61 -17.27 12.99 6.77
C GLN A 61 -16.09 13.91 6.46
N LEU A 62 -14.95 13.32 6.10
CA LEU A 62 -13.77 14.07 5.67
C LEU A 62 -14.07 14.91 4.43
N HIS A 63 -14.66 14.32 3.37
CA HIS A 63 -15.02 15.07 2.16
C HIS A 63 -16.07 16.16 2.44
N ALA A 64 -17.07 15.86 3.27
CA ALA A 64 -18.06 16.86 3.67
C ALA A 64 -17.43 18.05 4.43
N TRP A 65 -16.38 17.81 5.22
CA TRP A 65 -15.61 18.88 5.85
C TRP A 65 -14.77 19.67 4.83
N LEU A 66 -14.06 18.99 3.93
CA LEU A 66 -13.25 19.64 2.87
C LEU A 66 -14.09 20.58 2.00
N ASP A 67 -15.32 20.16 1.66
CA ASP A 67 -16.26 20.89 0.83
C ASP A 67 -17.07 21.96 1.63
N SER A 68 -16.84 22.07 2.94
CA SER A 68 -17.60 22.99 3.79
C SER A 68 -17.20 24.45 3.58
N ALA A 69 -18.18 25.35 3.71
CA ALA A 69 -17.94 26.79 3.64
C ALA A 69 -16.99 27.29 4.75
N ALA A 70 -17.00 26.63 5.92
CA ALA A 70 -16.12 26.96 7.03
C ALA A 70 -14.65 26.63 6.70
N HIS A 71 -14.39 25.43 6.14
CA HIS A 71 -13.07 25.04 5.65
C HIS A 71 -12.57 25.97 4.53
N ALA A 72 -13.43 26.29 3.56
CA ALA A 72 -13.10 27.22 2.49
C ALA A 72 -12.82 28.65 3.01
N ALA A 73 -13.50 29.10 4.08
CA ALA A 73 -13.27 30.41 4.68
C ALA A 73 -11.90 30.51 5.36
N VAL A 74 -11.53 29.51 6.18
CA VAL A 74 -10.23 29.51 6.88
C VAL A 74 -9.05 29.37 5.91
N LEU A 75 -9.20 28.61 4.81
CA LEU A 75 -8.19 28.55 3.75
C LEU A 75 -8.04 29.88 3.00
N ARG A 76 -9.14 30.61 2.74
CA ARG A 76 -9.08 31.94 2.11
C ARG A 76 -8.40 32.96 3.01
N ASP A 77 -8.70 32.93 4.30
CA ASP A 77 -8.04 33.79 5.30
C ASP A 77 -6.53 33.47 5.39
N GLY A 78 -6.14 32.19 5.46
CA GLY A 78 -4.73 31.79 5.43
C GLY A 78 -4.01 32.30 4.19
N ARG A 79 -4.64 32.21 3.01
CA ARG A 79 -4.08 32.76 1.77
C ARG A 79 -3.90 34.29 1.84
N ALA A 80 -4.83 35.01 2.48
CA ALA A 80 -4.70 36.46 2.67
C ALA A 80 -3.54 36.82 3.62
N ARG A 81 -3.16 35.92 4.54
CA ARG A 81 -1.99 36.01 5.42
C ARG A 81 -0.68 35.52 4.77
N GLY A 82 -0.70 35.17 3.47
CA GLY A 82 0.47 34.68 2.73
C GLY A 82 0.76 33.18 2.92
N LEU A 83 -0.16 32.43 3.51
CA LEU A 83 -0.06 30.98 3.67
C LEU A 83 -0.56 30.30 2.39
N HIS A 84 0.35 29.76 1.60
CA HIS A 84 0.04 29.16 0.30
C HIS A 84 0.16 27.64 0.36
N ARG A 85 -0.88 26.94 -0.10
CA ARG A 85 -0.84 25.49 -0.30
C ARG A 85 0.21 25.14 -1.35
N ALA A 86 1.03 24.14 -1.05
CA ALA A 86 2.07 23.63 -1.94
C ALA A 86 1.56 22.57 -2.92
N SER A 87 0.48 21.86 -2.57
CA SER A 87 -0.16 20.87 -3.43
C SER A 87 -1.64 20.71 -3.08
N SER A 88 -2.36 19.92 -3.88
CA SER A 88 -3.68 19.45 -3.53
C SER A 88 -3.66 18.61 -2.25
N ASP A 89 -4.82 18.54 -1.60
CA ASP A 89 -5.02 17.79 -0.38
C ASP A 89 -4.86 16.30 -0.67
N LEU A 90 -4.11 15.61 0.19
CA LEU A 90 -3.84 14.19 0.07
C LEU A 90 -4.71 13.43 1.06
N VAL A 91 -5.61 12.60 0.54
CA VAL A 91 -6.50 11.76 1.36
C VAL A 91 -5.92 10.35 1.46
N VAL A 92 -5.80 9.84 2.68
CA VAL A 92 -5.37 8.50 3.02
C VAL A 92 -6.45 7.85 3.88
N VAL A 93 -7.00 6.73 3.44
CA VAL A 93 -8.04 6.00 4.17
C VAL A 93 -7.43 4.76 4.82
N GLU A 94 -7.71 4.56 6.10
CA GLU A 94 -7.21 3.41 6.87
C GLU A 94 -7.72 2.10 6.26
N GLY A 95 -6.83 1.16 5.96
CA GLY A 95 -7.18 -0.13 5.34
C GLY A 95 -7.37 -0.10 3.81
N GLU A 96 -7.22 1.06 3.17
CA GLU A 96 -7.21 1.19 1.71
C GLU A 96 -5.79 1.41 1.17
N CYS A 97 -5.62 1.30 -0.16
CA CYS A 97 -4.35 1.64 -0.79
C CYS A 97 -4.08 3.14 -0.71
N THR A 98 -2.84 3.50 -0.38
CA THR A 98 -2.38 4.86 -0.51
C THR A 98 -2.37 5.31 -1.98
N PRO A 99 -2.49 6.61 -2.24
CA PRO A 99 -2.29 7.15 -3.59
C PRO A 99 -0.89 6.79 -4.15
N PRO A 100 -0.73 6.70 -5.48
CA PRO A 100 0.53 6.29 -6.11
C PRO A 100 1.72 7.11 -5.66
N GLY A 101 2.82 6.44 -5.32
CA GLY A 101 4.04 7.13 -4.90
C GLY A 101 3.95 7.73 -3.50
N VAL A 102 2.90 7.45 -2.73
CA VAL A 102 2.78 7.85 -1.33
C VAL A 102 2.98 6.65 -0.41
N ALA A 103 3.93 6.77 0.51
CA ALA A 103 4.08 5.85 1.63
C ALA A 103 3.83 6.55 2.96
N VAL A 104 3.17 5.85 3.87
CA VAL A 104 2.85 6.32 5.21
C VAL A 104 3.41 5.30 6.21
N PHE A 105 4.03 5.77 7.27
CA PHE A 105 4.68 4.97 8.31
C PHE A 105 4.20 5.43 9.68
N ARG A 106 3.88 4.49 10.56
CA ARG A 106 3.54 4.77 11.96
C ARG A 106 4.73 4.37 12.83
N HIS A 107 5.12 5.28 13.70
CA HIS A 107 6.32 5.18 14.51
C HIS A 107 5.94 5.30 15.99
N PRO A 108 6.07 4.21 16.78
CA PRO A 108 5.99 4.30 18.23
C PRO A 108 7.30 4.90 18.76
N VAL A 109 7.34 6.23 18.86
CA VAL A 109 8.52 6.97 19.33
C VAL A 109 8.59 6.89 20.85
N SER A 110 9.76 6.51 21.37
CA SER A 110 9.99 6.44 22.81
C SER A 110 9.86 7.82 23.45
N VAL A 111 9.22 7.88 24.61
CA VAL A 111 9.07 9.13 25.38
C VAL A 111 10.46 9.72 25.69
N GLY A 112 10.68 10.99 25.32
CA GLY A 112 11.95 11.69 25.52
C GLY A 112 12.98 11.50 24.38
N ARG A 113 12.66 10.72 23.34
CA ARG A 113 13.50 10.50 22.14
C ARG A 113 12.95 11.20 20.90
N GLU A 114 11.98 12.10 21.06
CA GLU A 114 11.31 12.80 19.95
C GLU A 114 12.29 13.64 19.13
N ALA A 115 13.24 14.33 19.79
CA ALA A 115 14.27 15.10 19.10
C ALA A 115 15.22 14.21 18.27
N ASP A 116 15.62 13.07 18.82
CA ASP A 116 16.45 12.09 18.11
C ASP A 116 15.72 11.50 16.90
N PHE A 117 14.43 11.20 17.05
CA PHE A 117 13.57 10.73 15.96
C PHE A 117 13.44 11.79 14.85
N ILE A 118 13.19 13.06 15.20
CA ILE A 118 13.11 14.15 14.22
C ILE A 118 14.43 14.31 13.47
N ALA A 119 15.57 14.27 14.17
CA ALA A 119 16.88 14.37 13.55
C ALA A 119 17.13 13.21 12.58
N ALA A 120 16.84 11.98 12.99
CA ALA A 120 16.98 10.79 12.14
C ALA A 120 16.04 10.82 10.92
N GLN A 121 14.81 11.31 11.08
CA GLN A 121 13.88 11.54 9.96
C GLN A 121 14.39 12.61 9.00
N GLY A 122 15.02 13.66 9.53
CA GLY A 122 15.67 14.69 8.73
C GLY A 122 16.83 14.11 7.90
N ASP A 123 17.67 13.25 8.49
CA ASP A 123 18.78 12.59 7.77
C ASP A 123 18.28 11.65 6.68
N LEU A 124 17.26 10.85 6.98
CA LEU A 124 16.58 10.01 5.99
C LEU A 124 15.97 10.86 4.87
N THR A 125 15.42 12.02 5.21
CA THR A 125 14.87 12.98 4.25
C THR A 125 15.95 13.54 3.33
N THR A 126 17.12 13.91 3.86
CA THR A 126 18.27 14.32 3.03
C THR A 126 18.68 13.21 2.06
N ALA A 127 18.77 11.97 2.53
CA ALA A 127 19.10 10.84 1.67
C ALA A 127 18.03 10.60 0.59
N SER A 128 16.76 10.78 0.94
CA SER A 128 15.62 10.61 0.03
C SER A 128 15.55 11.71 -1.02
N ALA A 129 15.94 12.94 -0.68
CA ALA A 129 15.99 14.08 -1.59
C ALA A 129 16.97 13.88 -2.75
N GLY A 130 17.99 13.03 -2.58
CA GLY A 130 18.89 12.64 -3.67
C GLY A 130 18.30 11.61 -4.64
N PHE A 131 17.13 11.03 -4.35
CA PHE A 131 16.51 9.99 -5.16
C PHE A 131 15.56 10.59 -6.21
N SER A 132 15.59 10.03 -7.42
CA SER A 132 14.79 10.55 -8.53
C SER A 132 13.29 10.51 -8.22
N GLY A 133 12.64 11.66 -8.45
CA GLY A 133 11.20 11.84 -8.27
C GLY A 133 10.74 11.94 -6.82
N TYR A 134 11.63 12.15 -5.86
CA TYR A 134 11.26 12.57 -4.51
C TYR A 134 10.51 13.92 -4.55
N GLU A 135 9.40 14.01 -3.83
CA GLU A 135 8.59 15.23 -3.74
C GLU A 135 8.56 15.85 -2.35
N GLY A 136 8.77 15.06 -1.30
CA GLY A 136 8.72 15.56 0.07
C GLY A 136 8.47 14.51 1.14
N THR A 137 8.82 14.87 2.36
CA THR A 137 8.57 14.11 3.58
C THR A 137 7.92 15.04 4.59
N VAL A 138 6.87 14.56 5.24
CA VAL A 138 6.21 15.24 6.35
C VAL A 138 6.13 14.28 7.53
N VAL A 139 6.26 14.83 8.74
CA VAL A 139 6.18 14.08 9.99
C VAL A 139 5.14 14.75 10.88
N PHE A 140 4.16 14.00 11.37
CA PHE A 140 3.19 14.45 12.35
C PHE A 140 3.49 13.84 13.72
N PRO A 141 3.48 14.65 14.79
CA PRO A 141 3.62 14.13 16.14
C PRO A 141 2.40 13.26 16.48
N GLY A 142 2.63 12.23 17.30
CA GLY A 142 1.54 11.45 17.88
C GLY A 142 0.74 12.25 18.91
N THR A 143 -0.56 11.99 19.00
CA THR A 143 -1.46 12.67 19.94
C THR A 143 -1.38 12.01 21.31
N GLY A 144 -0.92 12.77 22.31
CA GLY A 144 -0.79 12.32 23.71
C GLY A 144 0.51 11.54 24.03
N PRO A 145 0.77 11.23 25.32
CA PRO A 145 1.95 10.46 25.73
C PRO A 145 1.91 9.05 25.12
N GLY A 146 2.94 8.68 24.35
CA GLY A 146 3.00 7.39 23.65
C GLY A 146 2.15 7.32 22.38
N GLY A 147 1.67 8.46 21.86
CA GLY A 147 0.98 8.52 20.57
C GLY A 147 1.89 8.10 19.43
N GLU A 148 1.33 7.41 18.43
CA GLU A 148 2.09 6.99 17.25
C GLU A 148 2.33 8.17 16.31
N TRP A 149 3.60 8.41 16.00
CA TRP A 149 4.03 9.43 15.06
C TRP A 149 3.79 8.96 13.64
N LEU A 150 3.37 9.87 12.76
CA LEU A 150 3.06 9.55 11.37
C LEU A 150 4.10 10.20 10.45
N THR A 151 4.85 9.39 9.71
CA THR A 151 5.71 9.90 8.63
C THR A 151 5.05 9.60 7.30
N LEU A 152 4.92 10.60 6.45
CA LEU A 152 4.43 10.46 5.08
C LEU A 152 5.51 10.93 4.12
N ILE A 153 5.88 10.07 3.17
CA ILE A 153 6.83 10.35 2.10
C ILE A 153 6.15 10.26 0.74
N ARG A 154 6.50 11.18 -0.15
CA ARG A 154 5.92 11.30 -1.48
C ARG A 154 6.99 11.21 -2.56
N PHE A 155 6.67 10.44 -3.58
CA PHE A 155 7.35 10.33 -4.84
C PHE A 155 6.36 10.54 -5.99
N ARG A 156 6.88 10.99 -7.13
CA ARG A 156 6.08 11.24 -8.33
C ARG A 156 5.34 10.01 -8.87
N THR A 157 5.89 8.81 -8.65
CA THR A 157 5.29 7.55 -9.11
C THR A 157 5.54 6.42 -8.13
N GLU A 158 4.67 5.41 -8.18
CA GLU A 158 4.79 4.20 -7.37
C GLU A 158 6.10 3.44 -7.64
N ASN A 159 6.56 3.41 -8.89
CA ASN A 159 7.82 2.73 -9.24
C ASN A 159 9.03 3.39 -8.57
N LEU A 160 9.03 4.73 -8.48
CA LEU A 160 10.12 5.47 -7.84
C LEU A 160 10.11 5.28 -6.32
N LEU A 161 8.93 5.30 -5.70
CA LEU A 161 8.75 4.97 -4.29
C LEU A 161 9.23 3.54 -4.00
N SER A 162 8.78 2.57 -4.80
CA SER A 162 9.17 1.16 -4.68
C SER A 162 10.68 0.95 -4.83
N GLY A 163 11.33 1.71 -5.73
CA GLY A 163 12.78 1.72 -5.87
C GLY A 163 13.49 2.26 -4.62
N TRP A 164 13.01 3.39 -4.09
CA TRP A 164 13.55 3.99 -2.87
C TRP A 164 13.38 3.08 -1.64
N LEU A 165 12.23 2.41 -1.49
CA LEU A 165 11.95 1.50 -0.37
C LEU A 165 12.98 0.35 -0.27
N LYS A 166 13.53 -0.07 -1.42
CA LYS A 166 14.52 -1.14 -1.56
C LYS A 166 15.97 -0.61 -1.63
N SER A 167 16.16 0.70 -1.49
CA SER A 167 17.46 1.32 -1.71
C SER A 167 18.45 1.05 -0.56
N PRO A 168 19.75 0.86 -0.86
CA PRO A 168 20.79 0.76 0.16
C PRO A 168 20.86 1.99 1.08
N GLN A 169 20.54 3.17 0.55
CA GLN A 169 20.53 4.43 1.30
C GLN A 169 19.51 4.40 2.44
N ARG A 170 18.29 3.92 2.16
CA ARG A 170 17.28 3.70 3.19
C ARG A 170 17.76 2.67 4.21
N ILE A 171 18.30 1.54 3.74
CA ILE A 171 18.79 0.47 4.63
C ILE A 171 19.89 0.99 5.57
N ALA A 172 20.78 1.85 5.10
CA ALA A 172 21.84 2.45 5.91
C ALA A 172 21.33 3.47 6.94
N ALA A 173 20.22 4.15 6.66
CA ALA A 173 19.63 5.16 7.55
C ALA A 173 18.64 4.58 8.59
N LEU A 174 18.11 3.37 8.35
CA LEU A 174 17.17 2.70 9.25
C LEU A 174 17.68 2.44 10.68
N PRO A 175 18.97 2.07 10.92
CA PRO A 175 19.46 1.83 12.27
C PRO A 175 19.34 3.05 13.20
N SER A 176 19.68 4.25 12.71
CA SER A 176 19.55 5.48 13.48
C SER A 176 18.10 5.76 13.84
N LEU A 177 17.18 5.56 12.88
CA LEU A 177 15.76 5.72 13.10
C LEU A 177 15.21 4.72 14.13
N ARG A 178 15.62 3.45 14.05
CA ARG A 178 15.21 2.39 14.98
C ARG A 178 15.66 2.64 16.41
N SER A 179 16.80 3.32 16.60
CA SER A 179 17.31 3.62 17.93
C SER A 179 16.41 4.59 18.74
N ALA A 180 15.48 5.29 18.08
CA ALA A 180 14.56 6.24 18.70
C ALA A 180 13.12 5.67 18.87
N LEU A 181 12.91 4.38 18.57
CA LEU A 181 11.60 3.73 18.62
C LEU A 181 11.53 2.68 19.74
N ASP A 182 10.36 2.55 20.37
CA ASP A 182 10.11 1.52 21.39
C ASP A 182 9.98 0.11 20.77
N HIS A 183 9.47 0.03 19.54
CA HIS A 183 9.27 -1.21 18.77
C HIS A 183 9.55 -0.98 17.27
N ASP A 184 9.74 -2.06 16.50
CA ASP A 184 9.86 -1.97 15.03
C ASP A 184 8.61 -1.27 14.45
N PHE A 185 8.83 -0.30 13.56
CA PHE A 185 7.75 0.54 13.00
C PHE A 185 6.84 -0.24 12.05
N SER A 186 5.54 0.04 12.11
CA SER A 186 4.57 -0.54 11.17
C SER A 186 4.50 0.29 9.90
N THR A 187 4.74 -0.36 8.76
CA THR A 187 4.60 0.27 7.44
C THR A 187 3.12 0.23 7.06
N PHE A 188 2.48 1.40 6.93
CA PHE A 188 1.09 1.52 6.47
C PHE A 188 0.98 1.42 4.93
N SER A 189 2.10 1.30 4.20
CA SER A 189 2.03 0.95 2.78
C SER A 189 1.60 -0.51 2.58
N HIS A 190 0.32 -0.69 2.25
CA HIS A 190 -0.13 -1.82 1.45
C HIS A 190 0.46 -1.70 0.05
N THR A 191 1.78 -1.93 -0.07
CA THR A 191 2.38 -2.24 -1.36
C THR A 191 1.69 -3.49 -1.90
N THR A 192 1.28 -3.43 -3.16
CA THR A 192 0.60 -4.52 -3.86
C THR A 192 1.20 -5.89 -3.53
N PRO A 193 0.42 -6.80 -2.91
CA PRO A 193 0.76 -8.21 -2.91
C PRO A 193 0.95 -8.66 -4.36
N LEU A 194 2.02 -9.43 -4.58
CA LEU A 194 2.44 -9.94 -5.87
C LEU A 194 1.23 -10.43 -6.70
N GLY A 195 1.00 -9.81 -7.87
CA GLY A 195 -0.09 -10.20 -8.78
C GLY A 195 -1.42 -9.44 -8.64
N THR A 196 -1.51 -8.43 -7.77
CA THR A 196 -2.71 -7.57 -7.69
C THR A 196 -2.63 -6.45 -8.73
N THR A 197 -3.60 -6.40 -9.66
CA THR A 197 -3.68 -5.32 -10.66
C THR A 197 -4.27 -4.08 -10.00
N VAL A 198 -3.49 -3.00 -9.88
CA VAL A 198 -3.97 -1.69 -9.42
C VAL A 198 -4.48 -0.91 -10.62
N ARG A 199 -5.72 -0.43 -10.56
CA ARG A 199 -6.29 0.47 -11.56
C ARG A 199 -6.80 1.71 -10.85
N PHE A 200 -6.43 2.87 -11.39
CA PHE A 200 -6.92 4.17 -10.96
C PHE A 200 -8.09 4.57 -11.87
N GLU A 201 -9.29 4.72 -11.31
CA GLU A 201 -10.46 5.22 -12.05
C GLU A 201 -11.31 6.05 -11.08
N ASN A 202 -11.63 7.30 -11.46
CA ASN A 202 -12.35 8.29 -10.64
C ASN A 202 -11.70 8.70 -9.31
N GLY A 203 -10.37 8.73 -9.23
CA GLY A 203 -9.66 9.24 -8.04
C GLY A 203 -9.68 8.34 -6.80
N LYS A 204 -10.22 7.11 -6.90
CA LYS A 204 -10.18 6.10 -5.85
C LYS A 204 -9.25 4.94 -6.22
N THR A 205 -8.38 4.54 -5.30
CA THR A 205 -7.49 3.38 -5.47
C THR A 205 -8.20 2.12 -5.01
N GLU A 206 -8.87 1.44 -5.93
CA GLU A 206 -9.65 0.24 -5.61
C GLU A 206 -8.85 -1.02 -5.94
N MET A 207 -8.61 -1.87 -4.94
CA MET A 207 -7.90 -3.15 -5.09
C MET A 207 -8.86 -4.29 -5.45
N THR A 208 -8.37 -5.27 -6.22
CA THR A 208 -9.03 -6.58 -6.30
C THR A 208 -8.99 -7.25 -4.91
N PRO A 209 -10.13 -7.71 -4.36
CA PRO A 209 -10.16 -8.40 -3.06
C PRO A 209 -9.18 -9.59 -2.98
N SER A 210 -8.41 -9.67 -1.90
CA SER A 210 -7.35 -10.67 -1.69
C SER A 210 -7.81 -12.12 -1.83
N TRP A 211 -9.06 -12.42 -1.45
CA TRP A 211 -9.66 -13.75 -1.61
C TRP A 211 -9.88 -14.13 -3.08
N LYS A 212 -10.17 -13.17 -3.97
CA LYS A 212 -10.32 -13.44 -5.41
C LYS A 212 -8.97 -13.79 -6.03
N THR A 213 -7.92 -13.07 -5.63
CA THR A 213 -6.54 -13.36 -6.05
C THR A 213 -6.09 -14.72 -5.51
N ALA A 214 -6.36 -15.04 -4.24
CA ALA A 214 -6.05 -16.35 -3.66
C ALA A 214 -6.79 -17.50 -4.39
N MET A 215 -8.07 -17.32 -4.71
CA MET A 215 -8.83 -18.28 -5.50
C MET A 215 -8.30 -18.42 -6.93
N LEU A 216 -7.84 -17.32 -7.56
CA LEU A 216 -7.23 -17.40 -8.89
C LEU A 216 -5.91 -18.17 -8.85
N VAL A 217 -5.05 -17.85 -7.87
CA VAL A 217 -3.75 -18.51 -7.68
C VAL A 217 -3.96 -20.00 -7.47
N LEU A 218 -4.86 -20.41 -6.57
CA LEU A 218 -5.13 -21.82 -6.31
C LEU A 218 -5.71 -22.55 -7.53
N MET A 219 -6.58 -21.89 -8.32
CA MET A 219 -7.17 -22.42 -9.55
C MET A 219 -6.12 -22.73 -10.61
N VAL A 220 -5.07 -21.91 -10.67
CA VAL A 220 -3.98 -22.10 -11.62
C VAL A 220 -2.91 -23.04 -11.05
N LEU A 221 -2.58 -22.91 -9.77
CA LEU A 221 -1.51 -23.66 -9.11
C LEU A 221 -1.78 -25.15 -9.04
N TYR A 222 -2.95 -25.55 -8.56
CA TYR A 222 -3.27 -26.96 -8.36
C TYR A 222 -3.13 -27.81 -9.65
N PRO A 223 -3.80 -27.48 -10.77
CA PRO A 223 -3.68 -28.29 -11.98
C PRO A 223 -2.30 -28.20 -12.61
N THR A 224 -1.62 -27.06 -12.50
CA THR A 224 -0.28 -26.88 -13.06
C THR A 224 0.72 -27.78 -12.36
N VAL A 225 0.73 -27.79 -11.02
CA VAL A 225 1.63 -28.67 -10.25
C VAL A 225 1.36 -30.13 -10.57
N MET A 226 0.10 -30.55 -10.65
CA MET A 226 -0.26 -31.93 -10.96
C MET A 226 0.18 -32.35 -12.37
N LEU A 227 -0.07 -31.51 -13.39
CA LEU A 227 0.34 -31.80 -14.77
C LEU A 227 1.87 -31.80 -14.89
N LEU A 228 2.55 -30.84 -14.29
CA LEU A 228 4.00 -30.74 -14.41
C LEU A 228 4.70 -31.90 -13.69
N ALA A 229 4.24 -32.28 -12.50
CA ALA A 229 4.75 -33.46 -11.80
C ALA A 229 4.61 -34.74 -12.65
N ARG A 230 3.47 -34.89 -13.35
CA ARG A 230 3.18 -36.11 -14.12
C ARG A 230 3.89 -36.18 -15.47
N PHE A 231 4.03 -35.06 -16.18
CA PHE A 231 4.56 -35.03 -17.56
C PHE A 231 6.03 -34.63 -17.63
N LEU A 232 6.50 -33.77 -16.72
CA LEU A 232 7.88 -33.28 -16.76
C LEU A 232 8.85 -34.22 -16.06
N GLY A 233 8.44 -34.86 -14.95
CA GLY A 233 9.26 -35.86 -14.25
C GLY A 233 9.75 -37.00 -15.16
N PRO A 234 8.84 -37.76 -15.81
CA PRO A 234 9.23 -38.89 -16.65
C PRO A 234 10.05 -38.50 -17.89
N VAL A 235 9.87 -37.26 -18.38
CA VAL A 235 10.66 -36.75 -19.51
C VAL A 235 12.09 -36.45 -19.06
N LEU A 236 12.27 -35.81 -17.91
CA LEU A 236 13.59 -35.52 -17.35
C LEU A 236 14.35 -36.81 -16.99
N ASP A 237 13.64 -37.80 -16.44
CA ASP A 237 14.22 -39.13 -16.16
C ASP A 237 14.67 -39.83 -17.45
N ARG A 238 13.88 -39.74 -18.53
CA ARG A 238 14.24 -40.31 -19.84
C ARG A 238 15.46 -39.63 -20.48
N PHE A 239 15.72 -38.38 -20.13
CA PHE A 239 16.93 -37.65 -20.56
C PHE A 239 18.15 -37.91 -19.65
N GLY A 240 18.03 -38.79 -18.64
CA GLY A 240 19.13 -39.18 -17.76
C GLY A 240 19.50 -38.14 -16.71
N ALA A 241 18.58 -37.24 -16.35
CA ALA A 241 18.80 -36.29 -15.27
C ALA A 241 18.83 -37.02 -13.91
N GLU A 242 19.76 -36.65 -13.04
CA GLU A 242 19.75 -37.16 -11.67
C GLU A 242 18.50 -36.66 -10.91
N PRO A 243 17.95 -37.43 -9.96
CA PRO A 243 16.68 -37.10 -9.28
C PRO A 243 16.63 -35.70 -8.67
N TRP A 244 17.74 -35.21 -8.12
CA TRP A 244 17.82 -33.86 -7.53
C TRP A 244 17.73 -32.76 -8.59
N LEU A 245 18.31 -32.99 -9.78
CA LEU A 245 18.29 -32.03 -10.89
C LEU A 245 16.93 -32.02 -11.58
N ALA A 246 16.32 -33.20 -11.75
CA ALA A 246 14.95 -33.32 -12.25
C ALA A 246 13.95 -32.57 -11.34
N MET A 247 14.10 -32.73 -10.01
CA MET A 247 13.29 -32.00 -9.03
C MET A 247 13.53 -30.48 -9.12
N TRP A 248 14.78 -30.03 -9.23
CA TRP A 248 15.08 -28.59 -9.36
C TRP A 248 14.54 -27.99 -10.67
N LEU A 249 14.75 -28.65 -11.80
CA LEU A 249 14.27 -28.20 -13.12
C LEU A 249 12.74 -28.16 -13.18
N SER A 250 12.06 -29.12 -12.55
CA SER A 250 10.60 -29.10 -12.48
C SER A 250 10.06 -27.90 -11.70
N GLN A 251 10.73 -27.50 -10.62
CA GLN A 251 10.37 -26.31 -9.86
C GLN A 251 10.62 -25.03 -10.64
N VAL A 252 11.76 -24.92 -11.33
CA VAL A 252 12.06 -23.76 -12.19
C VAL A 252 11.04 -23.65 -13.32
N ALA A 253 10.69 -24.77 -13.97
CA ALA A 253 9.69 -24.81 -15.02
C ALA A 253 8.30 -24.45 -14.49
N SER A 254 7.93 -24.92 -13.30
CA SER A 254 6.65 -24.61 -12.64
C SER A 254 6.52 -23.11 -12.38
N VAL A 255 7.53 -22.52 -11.75
CA VAL A 255 7.54 -21.08 -11.45
C VAL A 255 7.52 -20.25 -12.73
N SER A 256 8.30 -20.64 -13.74
CA SER A 256 8.37 -19.90 -15.01
C SER A 256 7.05 -19.98 -15.78
N LEU A 257 6.48 -21.18 -15.93
CA LEU A 257 5.20 -21.39 -16.62
C LEU A 257 4.06 -20.66 -15.89
N MET A 258 4.06 -20.73 -14.56
CA MET A 258 3.09 -20.04 -13.72
C MET A 258 3.18 -18.52 -13.94
N GLN A 259 4.38 -17.97 -13.83
CA GLN A 259 4.57 -16.53 -13.80
C GLN A 259 4.42 -15.88 -15.18
N TRP A 260 4.84 -16.56 -16.26
CA TRP A 260 4.94 -15.94 -17.58
C TRP A 260 3.79 -16.31 -18.52
N VAL A 261 3.10 -17.43 -18.28
CA VAL A 261 2.05 -17.92 -19.20
C VAL A 261 0.71 -17.97 -18.48
N LEU A 262 0.65 -18.71 -17.38
CA LEU A 262 -0.63 -19.06 -16.76
C LEU A 262 -1.25 -17.90 -15.99
N MET A 263 -0.46 -17.19 -15.17
CA MET A 263 -0.93 -16.00 -14.45
C MET A 263 -1.42 -14.89 -15.39
N PRO A 264 -0.65 -14.45 -16.41
CA PRO A 264 -1.15 -13.40 -17.31
C PRO A 264 -2.40 -13.84 -18.09
N PHE A 265 -2.50 -15.12 -18.48
CA PHE A 265 -3.70 -15.66 -19.12
C PHE A 265 -4.92 -15.69 -18.19
N ALA A 266 -4.75 -16.20 -16.97
CA ALA A 266 -5.81 -16.30 -15.98
C ALA A 266 -6.32 -14.91 -15.58
N VAL A 267 -5.41 -13.96 -15.36
CA VAL A 267 -5.74 -12.56 -15.06
C VAL A 267 -6.44 -11.90 -16.25
N ALA A 268 -5.99 -12.13 -17.49
CA ALA A 268 -6.66 -11.59 -18.67
C ALA A 268 -8.09 -12.13 -18.83
N ARG A 269 -8.30 -13.43 -18.59
CA ARG A 269 -9.61 -14.08 -18.76
C ARG A 269 -10.61 -13.74 -17.67
N THR A 270 -10.11 -13.48 -16.46
CA THR A 270 -10.92 -13.10 -15.29
C THR A 270 -10.91 -11.60 -15.02
N ARG A 271 -10.28 -10.80 -15.90
CA ARG A 271 -10.13 -9.34 -15.76
C ARG A 271 -11.45 -8.64 -15.39
N ARG A 272 -12.57 -9.04 -15.99
CA ARG A 272 -13.91 -8.46 -15.72
C ARG A 272 -14.51 -8.83 -14.36
N TRP A 273 -14.08 -9.94 -13.76
CA TRP A 273 -14.49 -10.39 -12.42
C TRP A 273 -13.55 -9.87 -11.32
N LEU A 274 -12.26 -9.73 -11.66
CA LEU A 274 -11.24 -9.10 -10.83
C LEU A 274 -11.35 -7.56 -10.85
N ASP A 275 -12.10 -7.00 -11.80
CA ASP A 275 -12.39 -5.57 -11.91
C ASP A 275 -13.20 -5.07 -10.69
N PRO A 276 -12.70 -4.09 -9.93
CA PRO A 276 -13.35 -3.58 -8.73
C PRO A 276 -14.64 -2.76 -9.01
N VAL A 277 -14.84 -2.32 -10.25
CA VAL A 277 -16.00 -1.51 -10.66
C VAL A 277 -17.05 -2.38 -11.34
N ALA A 278 -16.65 -3.18 -12.34
CA ALA A 278 -17.58 -4.08 -13.04
C ALA A 278 -17.92 -5.35 -12.24
N GLY A 279 -17.03 -5.81 -11.35
CA GLY A 279 -17.20 -7.01 -10.53
C GLY A 279 -17.93 -6.80 -9.19
N ARG A 280 -18.34 -5.56 -8.88
CA ARG A 280 -19.03 -5.18 -7.63
C ARG A 280 -20.48 -5.67 -7.57
N SER A 281 -21.11 -5.89 -8.72
CA SER A 281 -22.45 -6.48 -8.80
C SER A 281 -22.42 -7.89 -8.20
N ARG A 282 -23.30 -8.16 -7.21
CA ARG A 282 -23.44 -9.49 -6.58
C ARG A 282 -23.58 -10.60 -7.63
N ALA A 283 -24.29 -10.34 -8.73
CA ALA A 283 -24.47 -11.31 -9.81
C ALA A 283 -23.17 -11.67 -10.54
N ILE A 284 -22.26 -10.70 -10.74
CA ILE A 284 -20.97 -10.93 -11.42
C ILE A 284 -19.98 -11.60 -10.47
N SER A 285 -19.98 -11.20 -9.19
CA SER A 285 -19.12 -11.84 -8.18
C SER A 285 -19.50 -13.31 -7.97
N VAL A 286 -20.80 -13.62 -7.86
CA VAL A 286 -21.30 -15.01 -7.73
C VAL A 286 -21.05 -15.82 -9.01
N ARG A 287 -21.27 -15.25 -10.21
CA ARG A 287 -20.97 -15.94 -11.47
C ARG A 287 -19.50 -16.28 -11.64
N GLY A 288 -18.60 -15.35 -11.30
CA GLY A 288 -17.16 -15.60 -11.37
C GLY A 288 -16.70 -16.61 -10.32
N ALA A 289 -17.21 -16.53 -9.08
CA ALA A 289 -16.94 -17.53 -8.05
C ALA A 289 -17.47 -18.92 -8.46
N ALA A 290 -18.67 -19.01 -9.01
CA ALA A 290 -19.24 -20.26 -9.52
C ALA A 290 -18.43 -20.83 -10.69
N ALA A 291 -17.92 -19.99 -11.60
CA ALA A 291 -17.05 -20.44 -12.68
C ALA A 291 -15.72 -20.98 -12.15
N VAL A 292 -15.11 -20.32 -11.16
CA VAL A 292 -13.89 -20.82 -10.49
C VAL A 292 -14.15 -22.14 -9.76
N CYS A 293 -15.27 -22.24 -9.03
CA CYS A 293 -15.68 -23.48 -8.37
C CYS A 293 -15.98 -24.61 -9.37
N ALA A 294 -16.55 -24.30 -10.53
CA ALA A 294 -16.76 -25.28 -11.59
C ALA A 294 -15.43 -25.77 -12.18
N VAL A 295 -14.46 -24.87 -12.39
CA VAL A 295 -13.10 -25.26 -12.80
C VAL A 295 -12.44 -26.15 -11.76
N TYR A 296 -12.59 -25.83 -10.46
CA TYR A 296 -12.14 -26.71 -9.37
C TYR A 296 -12.82 -28.06 -9.39
N ALA A 297 -14.15 -28.11 -9.51
CA ALA A 297 -14.89 -29.36 -9.55
C ALA A 297 -14.47 -30.22 -10.74
N VAL A 298 -14.27 -29.63 -11.92
CA VAL A 298 -13.78 -30.34 -13.11
C VAL A 298 -12.36 -30.85 -12.89
N THR A 299 -11.44 -30.00 -12.42
CA THR A 299 -10.04 -30.43 -12.19
C THR A 299 -9.97 -31.52 -11.12
N LEU A 300 -10.63 -31.35 -9.97
CA LEU A 300 -10.69 -32.35 -8.92
C LEU A 300 -11.33 -33.65 -9.41
N THR A 301 -12.40 -33.59 -10.20
CA THR A 301 -13.06 -34.79 -10.74
C THR A 301 -12.19 -35.50 -11.77
N VAL A 302 -11.51 -34.77 -12.64
CA VAL A 302 -10.54 -35.34 -13.61
C VAL A 302 -9.39 -36.03 -12.87
N PHE A 303 -8.79 -35.37 -11.88
CA PHE A 303 -7.71 -35.97 -11.09
C PHE A 303 -8.20 -37.10 -10.18
N ALA A 304 -9.45 -37.06 -9.68
CA ALA A 304 -10.03 -38.12 -8.87
C ALA A 304 -10.46 -39.35 -9.69
N SER A 305 -10.96 -39.16 -10.91
CA SER A 305 -11.48 -40.25 -11.77
C SER A 305 -10.39 -40.91 -12.61
N ILE A 306 -9.34 -40.18 -12.97
CA ILE A 306 -8.22 -40.70 -13.75
C ILE A 306 -7.07 -40.98 -12.78
N THR A 307 -7.07 -42.18 -12.18
CA THR A 307 -6.02 -42.63 -11.26
C THR A 307 -4.62 -42.57 -11.88
N TRP A 308 -4.50 -42.73 -13.20
CA TRP A 308 -3.24 -42.57 -13.94
C TRP A 308 -2.61 -41.17 -13.86
N LEU A 309 -3.40 -40.14 -13.53
CA LEU A 309 -2.93 -38.77 -13.29
C LEU A 309 -2.56 -38.53 -11.83
N GLN A 310 -2.86 -39.47 -10.92
CA GLN A 310 -2.50 -39.38 -9.51
C GLN A 310 -1.05 -39.86 -9.34
N PHE A 311 -0.19 -39.01 -8.80
CA PHE A 311 1.24 -39.28 -8.62
C PHE A 311 1.55 -40.30 -7.50
N TRP A 312 0.54 -40.80 -6.77
CA TRP A 312 0.72 -41.56 -5.52
C TRP A 312 0.72 -43.09 -5.65
N ASP A 313 0.85 -43.64 -6.86
CA ASP A 313 1.15 -45.07 -7.00
C ASP A 313 2.64 -45.31 -6.70
N TYR A 314 2.97 -45.44 -5.41
CA TYR A 314 4.20 -46.12 -4.99
C TYR A 314 4.07 -47.58 -5.42
N PRO A 315 4.93 -48.11 -6.33
CA PRO A 315 4.95 -49.54 -6.57
C PRO A 315 5.49 -50.22 -5.32
N GLY A 316 4.63 -50.95 -4.62
CA GLY A 316 5.01 -52.08 -3.77
C GLY A 316 5.19 -53.33 -4.63
#